data_AF-A0A949E3B9-F1
#
_entry.id   AF-A0A949E3B9-F1
#
_cell.length_a   1.000
_cell.length_b   1.000
_cell.length_c   1.000
_cell.angle_alpha   90.00
_cell.angle_beta   90.00
_cell.angle_gamma   90.00
#
_symmetry.space_group_name_H-M   'P 1'
#
loop_
_entity.id
_entity.type
_entity.pdbx_description
1 polymer ?
#
loop_
_entity_poly.entity_id
_entity_poly.type
_entity_poly.pdbx_seq_one_letter_code
_entity_poly.pdbx_strand_id
1 'polypeptide(L)'
;VLHNLGKAMDTVNPVKISLEKTETKPEFVYMVGPNDLVISVVFSVKGDEFSGELHLCIPYLVLEPIREKLSSRYIMEKGIAHSFSDKIRNVLNNTNITLIAELGRTVYTIRDILNIQVGDILKLNTGPKDLITINVEEIPKYQGVPGVVRGNRAVQVTRLFR
;
A
#
# COMPACT_ATOMS: atom_id res chain seq x y z
N VAL A 1 -16.78 18.29 13.77
CA VAL A 1 -17.25 17.09 14.51
C VAL A 1 -17.67 15.96 13.58
N LEU A 2 -18.65 16.14 12.69
CA LEU A 2 -19.16 15.08 11.80
C LEU A 2 -18.08 14.42 10.92
N HIS A 3 -17.15 15.20 10.37
CA HIS A 3 -16.00 14.67 9.61
C HIS A 3 -15.12 13.72 10.44
N ASN A 4 -14.84 14.09 11.68
CA ASN A 4 -14.00 13.27 12.57
C ASN A 4 -14.75 12.01 13.02
N LEU A 5 -16.07 12.10 13.20
CA LEU A 5 -16.90 10.93 13.50
C LEU A 5 -16.92 9.94 12.32
N GLY A 6 -17.02 10.44 11.08
CA GLY A 6 -16.93 9.62 9.87
C GLY A 6 -15.58 8.91 9.77
N LYS A 7 -14.48 9.67 9.94
CA LYS A 7 -13.12 9.10 9.98
C LYS A 7 -12.93 8.03 11.07
N ALA A 8 -13.49 8.23 12.26
CA ALA A 8 -13.39 7.26 13.34
C ALA A 8 -14.10 5.93 13.01
N MET A 9 -15.13 5.97 12.17
CA MET A 9 -15.86 4.78 11.73
C MET A 9 -15.15 4.01 10.61
N ASP A 10 -14.21 4.61 9.87
CA ASP A 10 -13.50 3.95 8.76
C ASP A 10 -12.80 2.65 9.15
N THR A 11 -12.33 2.55 10.40
CA THR A 11 -11.70 1.33 10.94
C THR A 11 -12.67 0.14 10.98
N VAL A 12 -13.95 0.41 11.24
CA VAL A 12 -15.01 -0.59 11.37
C VAL A 12 -15.75 -0.75 10.04
N ASN A 13 -16.33 0.34 9.54
CA ASN A 13 -17.07 0.40 8.30
C ASN A 13 -17.09 1.84 7.75
N PRO A 14 -16.66 2.09 6.50
CA PRO A 14 -16.74 3.41 5.90
C PRO A 14 -18.17 3.91 5.88
N VAL A 15 -18.43 5.06 6.49
CA VAL A 15 -19.75 5.71 6.52
C VAL A 15 -19.64 7.15 6.08
N LYS A 16 -20.62 7.59 5.29
CA LYS A 16 -20.73 8.98 4.87
C LYS A 16 -21.68 9.70 5.84
N ILE A 17 -21.13 10.63 6.62
CA ILE A 17 -21.92 11.43 7.55
C ILE A 17 -22.14 12.82 6.94
N SER A 18 -23.38 13.25 6.87
CA SER A 18 -23.78 14.59 6.40
C SER A 18 -24.82 15.19 7.31
N LEU A 19 -24.80 16.51 7.47
CA LEU A 19 -25.85 17.24 8.17
C LEU A 19 -27.08 17.30 7.26
N GLU A 20 -28.18 16.71 7.70
CA GLU A 20 -29.45 16.72 6.95
C GLU A 20 -30.34 17.87 7.41
N LYS A 21 -30.47 18.06 8.73
CA LYS A 21 -31.37 19.04 9.32
C LYS A 21 -30.80 19.59 10.62
N THR A 22 -31.05 20.86 10.89
CA THR A 22 -30.76 21.50 12.18
C THR A 22 -32.06 22.05 12.75
N GLU A 23 -32.33 21.75 14.02
CA GLU A 23 -33.52 22.21 14.72
C GLU A 23 -33.13 22.76 16.08
N THR A 24 -33.75 23.88 16.46
CA THR A 24 -33.55 24.52 17.77
C THR A 24 -34.60 24.06 18.77
N LYS A 25 -35.76 23.61 18.28
CA LYS A 25 -36.86 23.10 19.10
C LYS A 25 -36.82 21.57 19.12
N PRO A 26 -36.55 20.93 20.27
CA PRO A 26 -36.46 19.46 20.37
C PRO A 26 -37.71 18.73 19.90
N GLU A 27 -38.88 19.38 20.05
CA GLU A 27 -40.20 18.87 19.66
C GLU A 27 -40.30 18.53 18.17
N PHE A 28 -39.44 19.10 17.31
CA PHE A 28 -39.46 18.89 15.86
C PHE A 28 -38.40 17.88 15.39
N VAL A 29 -37.70 17.21 16.33
CA VAL A 29 -36.66 16.21 16.05
C VAL A 29 -37.26 14.81 16.20
N TYR A 30 -37.88 14.32 15.12
CA TYR A 30 -38.47 12.96 15.08
C TYR A 30 -37.56 12.00 14.31
N MET A 31 -36.42 11.62 14.89
CA MET A 31 -35.47 10.69 14.24
C MET A 31 -35.72 9.22 14.59
N VAL A 32 -36.33 8.96 15.75
CA VAL A 32 -36.57 7.61 16.31
C VAL A 32 -37.93 7.57 17.00
N GLY A 33 -38.57 6.40 16.99
CA GLY A 33 -39.80 6.17 17.74
C GLY A 33 -39.58 6.16 19.26
N PRO A 34 -40.62 6.44 20.07
CA PRO A 34 -40.50 6.45 21.54
C PRO A 34 -40.05 5.13 22.16
N ASN A 35 -40.27 4.01 21.45
CA ASN A 35 -39.93 2.66 21.90
C ASN A 35 -38.69 2.08 21.18
N ASP A 36 -38.04 2.86 20.32
CA ASP A 36 -36.87 2.39 19.60
C ASP A 36 -35.65 2.33 20.54
N LEU A 37 -34.90 1.24 20.46
CA LEU A 37 -33.66 1.11 21.21
C LEU A 37 -32.62 2.07 20.62
N VAL A 38 -32.13 2.99 21.45
CA VAL A 38 -31.09 3.94 21.09
C VAL A 38 -29.88 3.84 22.00
N ILE A 39 -28.70 4.04 21.42
CA ILE A 39 -27.46 4.26 22.15
C ILE A 39 -27.29 5.77 22.30
N SER A 40 -27.23 6.26 23.54
CA SER A 40 -26.91 7.66 23.83
C SER A 40 -25.47 7.78 24.28
N VAL A 41 -24.70 8.64 23.61
CA VAL A 41 -23.35 9.02 23.98
C VAL A 41 -23.37 10.46 24.44
N VAL A 42 -23.06 10.69 25.71
CA VAL A 42 -23.07 12.01 26.32
C VAL A 42 -21.64 12.53 26.43
N PHE A 43 -21.39 13.69 25.84
CA PHE A 43 -20.13 14.40 25.98
C PHE A 43 -20.34 15.63 26.84
N SER A 44 -19.59 15.74 27.93
CA SER A 44 -19.51 17.00 28.67
C SER A 44 -18.54 17.93 27.93
N VAL A 45 -19.03 19.10 27.54
CA VAL A 45 -18.25 20.11 26.83
C VAL A 45 -18.07 21.30 27.75
N LYS A 46 -16.82 21.72 27.96
CA LYS A 46 -16.47 22.89 28.75
C LYS A 46 -15.46 23.73 27.96
N GLY A 47 -15.83 24.96 27.64
CA GLY A 47 -14.94 26.01 27.19
C GLY A 47 -14.73 27.06 28.27
N ASP A 48 -14.03 28.14 27.93
CA ASP A 48 -13.72 29.21 28.88
C ASP A 48 -14.96 30.00 29.32
N GLU A 49 -15.92 30.21 28.42
CA GLU A 49 -17.16 30.96 28.68
C GLU A 49 -18.45 30.13 28.58
N PHE A 50 -18.36 28.82 28.26
CA PHE A 50 -19.54 27.97 28.13
C PHE A 50 -19.32 26.56 28.67
N SER A 51 -20.36 25.96 29.20
CA SER A 51 -20.39 24.55 29.57
C SER A 51 -21.74 23.95 29.22
N GLY A 52 -21.75 22.70 28.76
CA GLY A 52 -22.99 21.98 28.44
C GLY A 52 -22.73 20.52 28.11
N GLU A 53 -23.80 19.83 27.75
CA GLU A 53 -23.74 18.45 27.30
C GLU A 53 -24.10 18.37 25.82
N LEU A 54 -23.33 17.58 25.07
CA LEU A 54 -23.66 17.17 23.72
C LEU A 54 -24.13 15.72 23.79
N HIS A 55 -25.39 15.49 23.40
CA HIS A 55 -25.97 14.16 23.32
C HIS A 55 -25.92 13.67 21.87
N LEU A 56 -25.29 12.52 21.64
CA LEU A 56 -25.29 11.83 20.35
C LEU A 56 -26.14 10.57 20.47
N CYS A 57 -27.30 10.58 19.81
CA CYS A 57 -28.23 9.46 19.81
C CYS A 57 -28.08 8.65 18.52
N ILE A 58 -27.78 7.35 18.66
CA ILE A 58 -27.59 6.43 17.53
C ILE A 58 -28.64 5.31 17.65
N PRO A 59 -29.55 5.15 16.68
CA PRO A 59 -30.52 4.06 16.69
C PRO A 59 -29.82 2.71 16.58
N TYR A 60 -30.22 1.73 17.38
CA TYR A 60 -29.62 0.39 17.35
C TYR A 60 -29.79 -0.30 15.98
N LEU A 61 -30.88 -0.03 15.28
CA LEU A 61 -31.16 -0.58 13.94
C LEU A 61 -30.04 -0.31 12.93
N VAL A 62 -29.36 0.84 13.05
CA VAL A 62 -28.24 1.21 12.15
C VAL A 62 -26.98 0.39 12.46
N LEU A 63 -26.85 -0.14 13.67
CA LEU A 63 -25.68 -0.90 14.13
C LEU A 63 -25.84 -2.41 13.93
N GLU A 64 -27.07 -2.91 13.84
CA GLU A 64 -27.34 -4.35 13.63
C GLU A 64 -26.56 -4.96 12.46
N PRO A 65 -26.48 -4.33 11.26
CA PRO A 65 -25.74 -4.89 10.13
C PRO A 65 -24.22 -4.93 10.33
N ILE A 66 -23.68 -4.13 11.26
CA ILE A 66 -22.24 -3.99 11.50
C ILE A 66 -21.80 -4.48 12.89
N ARG A 67 -22.71 -5.12 13.64
CA ARG A 67 -22.50 -5.58 15.02
C ARG A 67 -21.23 -6.41 15.19
N GLU A 68 -20.97 -7.34 14.26
CA GLU A 68 -19.78 -8.20 14.34
C GLU A 68 -18.49 -7.41 14.11
N LYS A 69 -18.51 -6.41 13.23
CA LYS A 69 -17.36 -5.54 12.96
C LYS A 69 -17.04 -4.62 14.13
N LEU A 70 -18.06 -4.27 14.93
CA LEU A 70 -17.92 -3.50 16.16
C LEU A 70 -17.38 -4.35 17.33
N SER A 71 -17.25 -5.67 17.18
CA SER A 71 -16.65 -6.51 18.20
C SER A 71 -15.18 -6.16 18.41
N SER A 72 -14.75 -6.09 19.66
CA SER A 72 -13.36 -5.79 20.04
C SER A 72 -12.36 -6.77 19.42
N ARG A 73 -12.76 -8.04 19.22
CA ARG A 73 -11.96 -9.06 18.54
C ARG A 73 -11.69 -8.71 17.08
N TYR A 74 -12.72 -8.31 16.33
CA TYR A 74 -12.58 -7.96 14.90
C TYR A 74 -11.70 -6.72 14.70
N ILE A 75 -11.85 -5.71 15.56
CA ILE A 75 -11.06 -4.47 15.50
C ILE A 75 -9.58 -4.75 15.79
N MET A 76 -9.28 -5.61 16.78
CA MET A 76 -7.90 -6.02 17.10
C MET A 76 -7.25 -6.82 15.95
N GLU A 77 -7.95 -7.80 15.39
CA GLU A 77 -7.44 -8.61 14.26
C GLU A 77 -7.08 -7.73 13.04
N LYS A 78 -7.94 -6.76 12.69
CA LYS A 78 -7.65 -5.83 11.59
C LYS A 78 -6.45 -4.92 11.85
N GLY A 79 -6.29 -4.43 13.09
CA GLY A 79 -5.16 -3.59 13.47
C GLY A 79 -3.82 -4.32 13.34
N ILE A 80 -3.79 -5.61 13.72
CA ILE A 80 -2.60 -6.47 13.60
C ILE A 80 -2.25 -6.73 12.12
N ALA A 81 -3.25 -6.99 11.28
CA ALA A 81 -3.03 -7.27 9.85
C ALA A 81 -2.40 -6.08 9.11
N HIS A 82 -2.79 -4.84 9.42
CA HIS A 82 -2.19 -3.64 8.82
C HIS A 82 -0.71 -3.47 9.25
N SER A 83 -0.42 -3.65 10.53
CA SER A 83 0.96 -3.56 11.07
C SER A 83 1.91 -4.60 10.45
N PHE A 84 1.41 -5.81 10.16
CA PHE A 84 2.21 -6.87 9.55
C PHE A 84 2.62 -6.54 8.10
N SER A 85 1.71 -5.93 7.32
CA SER A 85 1.98 -5.56 5.93
C SER A 85 3.09 -4.53 5.80
N ASP A 86 3.11 -3.52 6.67
CA ASP A 86 4.12 -2.45 6.61
C ASP A 86 5.50 -2.94 7.06
N LYS A 87 5.56 -3.83 8.06
CA LYS A 87 6.81 -4.48 8.47
C LYS A 87 7.41 -5.30 7.35
N ILE A 88 6.61 -6.09 6.63
CA ILE A 88 7.10 -6.88 5.50
C ILE A 88 7.62 -5.97 4.38
N ARG A 89 6.88 -4.90 4.05
CA ARG A 89 7.34 -3.93 3.03
C ARG A 89 8.69 -3.32 3.40
N ASN A 90 8.89 -2.95 4.66
CA ASN A 90 10.14 -2.38 5.12
C ASN A 90 11.31 -3.39 5.01
N VAL A 91 11.07 -4.66 5.35
CA VAL A 91 12.08 -5.70 5.17
C VAL A 91 12.41 -5.90 3.69
N LEU A 92 11.40 -6.02 2.83
CA LEU A 92 11.61 -6.21 1.38
C LEU A 92 12.35 -5.05 0.72
N ASN A 93 12.06 -3.80 1.12
CA ASN A 93 12.74 -2.62 0.59
C ASN A 93 14.21 -2.53 1.00
N ASN A 94 14.59 -3.12 2.14
CA ASN A 94 15.96 -3.11 2.65
C ASN A 94 16.77 -4.34 2.22
N THR A 95 16.19 -5.25 1.44
CA THR A 95 16.89 -6.41 0.92
C THR A 95 17.73 -6.01 -0.30
N ASN A 96 19.03 -6.25 -0.22
CA ASN A 96 19.92 -6.06 -1.36
C ASN A 96 19.72 -7.18 -2.38
N ILE A 97 19.65 -6.80 -3.66
CA ILE A 97 19.59 -7.72 -4.80
C ILE A 97 20.69 -7.39 -5.79
N THR A 98 21.24 -8.43 -6.42
CA THR A 98 22.27 -8.30 -7.45
C THR A 98 21.61 -8.17 -8.81
N LEU A 99 21.98 -7.13 -9.55
CA LEU A 99 21.55 -6.94 -10.94
C LEU A 99 22.74 -7.19 -11.87
N ILE A 100 22.59 -8.11 -12.81
CA ILE A 100 23.63 -8.45 -13.79
C ILE A 100 23.13 -8.12 -15.18
N ALA A 101 23.81 -7.21 -15.86
CA ALA A 101 23.57 -6.90 -17.27
C ALA A 101 24.49 -7.77 -18.14
N GLU A 102 23.92 -8.80 -18.76
CA GLU A 102 24.66 -9.77 -19.56
C GLU A 102 24.81 -9.26 -20.99
N LEU A 103 26.04 -8.87 -21.38
CA LEU A 103 26.31 -8.34 -22.72
C LEU A 103 26.05 -9.37 -23.82
N GLY A 104 26.33 -10.65 -23.58
CA GLY A 104 26.16 -11.74 -24.52
C GLY A 104 26.78 -13.04 -24.01
N ARG A 105 26.48 -14.14 -24.69
CA ARG A 105 27.05 -15.47 -24.44
C ARG A 105 27.75 -15.99 -25.69
N THR A 106 28.71 -16.86 -25.46
CA THR A 106 29.44 -17.55 -26.52
C THR A 106 29.89 -18.91 -25.99
N VAL A 107 30.06 -19.86 -26.89
CA VAL A 107 30.42 -21.25 -26.55
C VAL A 107 31.72 -21.58 -27.26
N TYR A 108 32.70 -22.05 -26.49
CA TYR A 108 34.02 -22.43 -26.97
C TYR A 108 34.35 -23.83 -26.46
N THR A 109 35.25 -24.54 -27.17
CA THR A 109 35.74 -25.82 -26.66
C THR A 109 36.71 -25.59 -25.49
N ILE A 110 36.87 -26.59 -24.61
CA ILE A 110 37.82 -26.51 -23.49
C ILE A 110 39.23 -26.18 -23.99
N ARG A 111 39.62 -26.75 -25.15
CA ARG A 111 40.93 -26.48 -25.77
C ARG A 111 41.10 -25.01 -26.13
N ASP A 112 40.07 -24.40 -26.72
CA ASP A 112 40.13 -22.98 -27.11
C ASP A 112 40.26 -22.11 -25.86
N ILE A 113 39.49 -22.40 -24.80
CA ILE A 113 39.55 -21.66 -23.53
C ILE A 113 40.94 -21.73 -22.89
N LEU A 114 41.56 -22.91 -22.90
CA LEU A 114 42.92 -23.10 -22.36
C LEU A 114 44.00 -22.36 -23.16
N ASN A 115 43.75 -22.09 -24.44
CA ASN A 115 44.69 -21.44 -25.33
C ASN A 115 44.44 -19.93 -25.49
N ILE A 116 43.47 -19.34 -24.79
CA ILE A 116 43.19 -17.89 -24.86
C ILE A 116 44.42 -17.10 -24.39
N GLN A 117 44.83 -16.14 -25.21
CA GLN A 117 45.91 -15.22 -24.92
C GLN A 117 45.45 -13.76 -24.93
N VAL A 118 46.26 -12.89 -24.30
CA VAL A 118 46.04 -11.44 -24.33
C VAL A 118 46.11 -10.98 -25.79
N GLY A 119 45.01 -10.42 -26.28
CA GLY A 119 44.87 -9.98 -27.67
C GLY A 119 43.82 -10.77 -28.46
N ASP A 120 43.35 -11.90 -27.94
CA ASP A 120 42.33 -12.70 -28.60
C ASP A 120 40.95 -12.01 -28.57
N ILE A 121 40.21 -12.16 -29.68
CA ILE A 121 38.88 -11.58 -29.86
C ILE A 121 37.83 -12.67 -29.63
N LEU A 122 37.09 -12.55 -28.53
CA LEU A 122 35.95 -13.42 -28.22
C LEU A 122 34.69 -12.84 -28.85
N LYS A 123 34.11 -13.56 -29.81
CA LYS A 123 32.89 -13.13 -30.49
C LYS A 123 31.68 -13.53 -29.65
N LEU A 124 30.87 -12.55 -29.28
CA LEU A 124 29.59 -12.75 -28.60
C LEU A 124 28.46 -13.02 -29.62
N ASN A 125 27.37 -13.60 -29.15
CA ASN A 125 26.16 -13.82 -29.94
C ASN A 125 25.31 -12.54 -30.13
N THR A 126 25.65 -11.45 -29.45
CA THR A 126 24.96 -10.16 -29.47
C THR A 126 25.83 -9.10 -30.14
N GLY A 127 25.18 -8.23 -30.92
CA GLY A 127 25.79 -7.08 -31.57
C GLY A 127 25.67 -5.78 -30.75
N PRO A 128 26.36 -4.70 -31.15
CA PRO A 128 26.38 -3.43 -30.42
C PRO A 128 25.02 -2.72 -30.31
N LYS A 129 24.07 -3.06 -31.18
CA LYS A 129 22.71 -2.49 -31.23
C LYS A 129 21.66 -3.42 -30.63
N ASP A 130 22.05 -4.62 -30.24
CA ASP A 130 21.12 -5.60 -29.72
C ASP A 130 20.77 -5.29 -28.26
N LEU A 131 19.57 -5.70 -27.87
CA LEU A 131 19.15 -5.61 -26.47
C LEU A 131 19.90 -6.65 -25.65
N ILE A 132 20.38 -6.23 -24.49
CA ILE A 132 21.02 -7.09 -23.51
C ILE A 132 20.03 -7.51 -22.43
N THR A 133 20.25 -8.69 -21.88
CA THR A 133 19.42 -9.24 -20.81
C THR A 133 19.91 -8.75 -19.46
N ILE A 134 19.00 -8.28 -18.62
CA ILE A 134 19.27 -7.89 -17.24
C ILE A 134 18.64 -8.94 -16.33
N ASN A 135 19.51 -9.64 -15.61
CA ASN A 135 19.14 -10.65 -14.64
C ASN A 135 19.02 -10.00 -13.26
N VAL A 136 17.98 -10.39 -12.53
CA VAL A 136 17.87 -10.18 -11.10
C VAL A 136 18.33 -11.49 -10.48
N GLU A 137 19.49 -11.47 -9.82
CA GLU A 137 20.25 -12.68 -9.49
C GLU A 137 20.51 -13.51 -10.77
N GLU A 138 19.95 -14.73 -10.84
CA GLU A 138 20.07 -15.62 -12.00
C GLU A 138 18.83 -15.63 -12.90
N ILE A 139 17.81 -14.83 -12.57
CA ILE A 139 16.53 -14.84 -13.27
C ILE A 139 16.47 -13.67 -14.27
N PRO A 140 16.29 -13.93 -15.58
CA PRO A 140 16.13 -12.87 -16.57
C PRO A 140 14.83 -12.11 -16.31
N LYS A 141 14.92 -10.80 -16.08
CA LYS A 141 13.75 -9.98 -15.73
C LYS A 141 13.51 -8.78 -16.62
N TYR A 142 14.57 -8.22 -17.21
CA TYR A 142 14.44 -7.08 -18.13
C TYR A 142 15.32 -7.22 -19.37
N GLN A 143 14.98 -6.48 -20.41
CA GLN A 143 15.87 -6.19 -21.54
C GLN A 143 16.17 -4.70 -21.59
N GLY A 144 17.37 -4.35 -22.04
CA GLY A 144 17.77 -2.96 -22.15
C GLY A 144 18.87 -2.71 -23.16
N VAL A 145 19.15 -1.43 -23.37
CA VAL A 145 20.24 -0.97 -24.24
C VAL A 145 21.41 -0.55 -23.36
N PRO A 146 22.62 -1.12 -23.55
CA PRO A 146 23.80 -0.68 -22.82
C PRO A 146 24.22 0.73 -23.28
N GLY A 147 24.75 1.51 -22.35
CA GLY A 147 25.20 2.87 -22.61
C GLY A 147 26.07 3.43 -21.48
N VAL A 148 26.26 4.74 -21.51
CA VAL A 148 27.04 5.48 -20.50
C VAL A 148 26.22 6.67 -20.02
N VAL A 149 26.09 6.81 -18.70
CA VAL A 149 25.42 7.94 -18.07
C VAL A 149 26.41 8.59 -17.11
N ARG A 150 26.74 9.86 -17.36
CA ARG A 150 27.68 10.65 -16.54
C ARG A 150 29.04 9.95 -16.31
N GLY A 151 29.57 9.30 -17.35
CA GLY A 151 30.84 8.56 -17.28
C GLY A 151 30.76 7.15 -16.71
N ASN A 152 29.60 6.75 -16.16
CA ASN A 152 29.39 5.40 -15.63
C ASN A 152 28.70 4.50 -16.65
N ARG A 153 29.10 3.23 -16.71
CA ARG A 153 28.40 2.20 -17.49
C ARG A 153 26.97 2.08 -16.96
N ALA A 154 26.00 2.11 -17.85
CA ALA A 154 24.58 2.10 -17.52
C ALA A 154 23.80 1.28 -18.54
N VAL A 155 22.59 0.88 -18.17
CA VAL A 155 21.69 0.16 -19.08
C VAL A 155 20.32 0.83 -19.01
N GLN A 156 19.78 1.21 -20.16
CA GLN A 156 18.42 1.73 -20.25
C GLN A 156 17.44 0.57 -20.40
N VAL A 157 16.57 0.38 -19.40
CA VAL A 157 15.52 -0.66 -19.45
C VAL A 157 14.49 -0.30 -20.51
N THR A 158 14.23 -1.22 -21.44
CA THR A 158 13.26 -1.04 -22.54
C THR A 158 12.09 -2.00 -22.46
N ARG A 159 12.29 -3.22 -21.94
CA ARG A 159 11.24 -4.25 -21.84
C ARG A 159 11.35 -5.04 -20.54
N LEU A 160 10.20 -5.53 -20.09
CA LEU A 160 10.06 -6.44 -18.95
C LEU A 160 9.79 -7.86 -19.47
N PHE A 161 10.51 -8.85 -18.95
CA PHE A 161 10.14 -10.25 -19.13
C PHE A 161 8.96 -10.57 -18.20
N ARG A 162 7.88 -11.08 -18.78
CA ARG A 162 6.65 -11.40 -18.05
C ARG A 162 6.81 -12.67 -17.25
#